data_AF-F4PT64-F1
#
_entry.id   AF-F4PT64-F1
#
_cell.length_a   1.000
_cell.length_b   1.000
_cell.length_c   1.000
_cell.angle_alpha   90.00
_cell.angle_beta   90.00
_cell.angle_gamma   90.00
#
_symmetry.space_group_name_H-M   'P 1'
#
loop_
_entity.id
_entity.type
_entity.pdbx_description
1 polymer ?
#
loop_
_entity_poly.entity_id
_entity_poly.type
_entity_poly.pdbx_seq_one_letter_code
_entity_poly.pdbx_strand_id
1 'polypeptide(L)'
;MSQLRVTGSSSASPLSFSSSIPAPTAIPQQASTEVALFDISWEVCKKVGGIYTVLKSKAPITVEEYKSRYALIGPYNSETAATEFEPLTPGPLTQPVIDNMMKKVLSKGILD
;
A
#
# COMPACT_ATOMS: atom_id res chain seq x y z
N MET A 1 34.17 70.43 -3.45
CA MET A 1 34.26 69.71 -4.74
C MET A 1 33.56 68.38 -4.59
N SER A 2 32.69 68.03 -5.55
CA SER A 2 32.17 66.67 -5.82
C SER A 2 31.16 66.10 -4.82
N GLN A 3 29.98 65.60 -5.18
CA GLN A 3 29.27 65.54 -6.47
C GLN A 3 27.76 65.28 -6.20
N LEU A 4 26.97 65.92 -7.06
CA LEU A 4 25.68 65.58 -7.67
C LEU A 4 24.80 64.45 -7.07
N ARG A 5 23.60 64.86 -6.65
CA ARG A 5 22.40 64.05 -6.39
C ARG A 5 21.79 63.58 -7.73
N VAL A 6 21.61 62.27 -7.90
CA VAL A 6 20.80 61.68 -8.98
C VAL A 6 19.58 61.01 -8.36
N THR A 7 18.41 61.59 -8.63
CA THR A 7 17.10 61.00 -8.36
C THR A 7 16.69 60.16 -9.57
N GLY A 8 16.63 58.84 -9.41
CA GLY A 8 16.09 57.92 -10.41
C GLY A 8 14.89 57.18 -9.83
N SER A 9 13.68 57.57 -10.22
CA SER A 9 12.47 56.79 -10.01
C SER A 9 12.46 55.62 -10.99
N SER A 10 12.49 54.39 -10.50
CA SER A 10 12.08 53.23 -11.29
C SER A 10 11.10 52.41 -10.46
N SER A 11 9.83 52.69 -10.69
CA SER A 11 8.71 51.89 -10.21
C SER A 11 8.62 50.62 -11.05
N ALA A 12 9.28 49.57 -10.62
CA ALA A 12 8.98 48.21 -11.07
C ALA A 12 8.41 47.46 -9.87
N SER A 13 7.09 47.44 -9.74
CA SER A 13 6.41 46.57 -8.78
C SER A 13 6.72 45.11 -9.15
N PRO A 14 7.18 44.25 -8.23
CA PRO A 14 7.27 42.83 -8.52
C PRO A 14 5.85 42.33 -8.79
N LEU A 15 5.65 41.65 -9.92
CA LEU A 15 4.40 40.96 -10.22
C LEU A 15 4.19 39.90 -9.13
N SER A 16 3.27 40.17 -8.21
CA SER A 16 2.82 39.20 -7.22
C SER A 16 2.09 38.08 -7.96
N PHE A 17 2.73 36.93 -8.09
CA PHE A 17 2.08 35.73 -8.58
C PHE A 17 1.12 35.25 -7.49
N SER A 18 -0.16 35.60 -7.63
CA SER A 18 -1.22 35.10 -6.75
C SER A 18 -1.25 33.57 -6.85
N SER A 19 -0.78 32.88 -5.81
CA SER A 19 -0.73 31.42 -5.73
C SER A 19 -2.12 30.81 -5.48
N SER A 20 -3.15 31.33 -6.13
CA SER A 20 -4.48 30.71 -6.13
C SER A 20 -4.51 29.60 -7.19
N ILE A 21 -3.60 28.63 -7.05
CA ILE A 21 -3.89 27.29 -7.55
C ILE A 21 -4.97 26.77 -6.58
N PRO A 22 -6.22 26.55 -7.03
CA PRO A 22 -7.21 25.92 -6.16
C PRO A 22 -6.63 24.57 -5.73
N ALA A 23 -6.60 24.34 -4.41
CA ALA A 23 -6.26 23.03 -3.87
C ALA A 23 -7.07 21.96 -4.63
N PRO A 24 -6.47 20.81 -4.99
CA PRO A 24 -7.17 19.76 -5.71
C PRO A 24 -8.48 19.49 -4.99
N THR A 25 -9.57 19.74 -5.71
CA THR A 25 -10.94 19.64 -5.22
C THR A 25 -11.09 18.30 -4.51
N ALA A 26 -11.45 18.33 -3.23
CA ALA A 26 -11.56 17.15 -2.40
C ALA A 26 -12.33 16.07 -3.17
N ILE A 27 -11.65 14.94 -3.45
CA ILE A 27 -12.28 13.75 -4.00
C ILE A 27 -13.46 13.44 -3.07
N PRO A 28 -14.69 13.24 -3.59
CA PRO A 28 -15.83 12.87 -2.76
C PRO A 28 -15.40 11.70 -1.86
N GLN A 29 -15.38 11.93 -0.56
CA GLN A 29 -14.98 10.92 0.41
C GLN A 29 -16.12 9.88 0.47
N GLN A 30 -16.06 8.90 -0.44
CA GLN A 30 -16.99 7.79 -0.50
C GLN A 30 -17.07 7.15 0.89
N ALA A 31 -18.29 6.87 1.34
CA ALA A 31 -18.58 6.16 2.58
C ALA A 31 -17.64 4.96 2.70
N SER A 32 -16.79 4.96 3.74
CA SER A 32 -15.67 4.03 3.90
C SER A 32 -16.18 2.63 4.20
N THR A 33 -16.59 1.88 3.17
CA THR A 33 -16.50 0.42 3.23
C THR A 33 -15.02 0.10 3.32
N GLU A 34 -14.55 -0.29 4.50
CA GLU A 34 -13.18 -0.70 4.74
C GLU A 34 -12.87 -1.96 3.88
N VAL A 35 -12.38 -1.76 2.65
CA VAL A 35 -12.15 -2.83 1.65
C VAL A 35 -10.94 -3.69 2.04
N ALA A 36 -11.06 -5.01 1.98
CA ALA A 36 -9.90 -5.90 2.12
C ALA A 36 -9.10 -5.98 0.81
N LEU A 37 -7.77 -5.92 0.91
CA LEU A 37 -6.85 -6.04 -0.23
C LEU A 37 -6.09 -7.36 -0.15
N PHE A 38 -6.10 -8.11 -1.25
CA PHE A 38 -5.37 -9.38 -1.39
C PHE A 38 -4.41 -9.31 -2.58
N ASP A 39 -3.09 -9.41 -2.31
CA ASP A 39 -2.10 -9.61 -3.36
C ASP A 39 -1.87 -11.13 -3.54
N ILE A 40 -2.16 -11.65 -4.73
CA ILE A 40 -2.08 -13.10 -5.02
C ILE A 40 -0.97 -13.35 -6.05
N SER A 41 0.00 -14.18 -5.70
CA SER A 41 1.12 -14.50 -6.60
C SER A 41 1.79 -15.82 -6.23
N TRP A 42 2.44 -16.44 -7.22
CA TRP A 42 3.30 -17.60 -7.04
C TRP A 42 4.55 -17.31 -6.17
N GLU A 43 4.97 -16.03 -6.13
CA GLU A 43 6.19 -15.59 -5.46
C GLU A 43 5.96 -14.97 -4.07
N VAL A 44 4.75 -15.07 -3.52
CA VAL A 44 4.50 -14.69 -2.12
C VAL A 44 5.32 -15.59 -1.21
N CYS A 45 6.27 -14.99 -0.47
CA CYS A 45 7.22 -15.69 0.41
C CYS A 45 7.97 -16.85 -0.28
N LYS A 46 8.17 -16.75 -1.60
CA LYS A 46 8.92 -17.73 -2.39
C LYS A 46 9.73 -17.02 -3.45
N LYS A 47 11.03 -16.84 -3.21
CA LYS A 47 11.92 -16.14 -4.13
C LYS A 47 12.21 -17.00 -5.37
N VAL A 48 11.52 -16.72 -6.48
CA VAL A 48 11.74 -17.37 -7.78
C VAL A 48 12.30 -16.38 -8.80
N GLY A 49 11.79 -15.14 -8.81
CA GLY A 49 12.13 -14.13 -9.80
C GLY A 49 11.95 -12.70 -9.27
N GLY A 50 11.56 -11.79 -10.17
CA GLY A 50 11.43 -10.37 -9.85
C GLY A 50 10.20 -10.02 -9.02
N ILE A 51 9.14 -10.85 -9.07
CA ILE A 51 7.87 -10.53 -8.41
C ILE A 51 8.03 -10.58 -6.89
N TYR A 52 8.85 -11.49 -6.35
CA TYR A 52 9.21 -11.49 -4.93
C TYR A 52 9.77 -10.13 -4.50
N THR A 53 10.66 -9.53 -5.30
CA THR A 53 11.26 -8.22 -5.00
C THR A 53 10.22 -7.10 -5.06
N VAL A 54 9.30 -7.14 -6.02
CA VAL A 54 8.20 -6.17 -6.13
C VAL A 54 7.27 -6.26 -4.93
N LEU A 55 6.84 -7.46 -4.54
CA LEU A 55 6.00 -7.66 -3.37
C LEU A 55 6.71 -7.20 -2.10
N LYS A 56 7.98 -7.57 -1.94
CA LYS A 56 8.79 -7.19 -0.77
C LYS A 56 8.97 -5.68 -0.64
N SER A 57 9.18 -4.96 -1.73
CA SER A 57 9.36 -3.50 -1.71
C SER A 57 8.03 -2.74 -1.56
N LYS A 58 6.92 -3.30 -2.06
CA LYS A 58 5.57 -2.71 -1.96
C LYS A 58 4.88 -2.98 -0.62
N ALA A 59 5.15 -4.12 0.02
CA ALA A 59 4.44 -4.53 1.23
C ALA A 59 4.44 -3.48 2.35
N PRO A 60 5.57 -2.81 2.70
CA PRO A 60 5.58 -1.84 3.81
C PRO A 60 4.58 -0.70 3.63
N ILE A 61 4.56 -0.06 2.46
CA ILE A 61 3.65 1.06 2.19
C ILE A 61 2.18 0.60 2.12
N THR A 62 1.95 -0.64 1.65
CA THR A 62 0.59 -1.19 1.56
C THR A 62 0.04 -1.54 2.94
N VAL A 63 0.89 -2.06 3.84
CA VAL A 63 0.53 -2.31 5.24
C VAL A 63 0.22 -1.00 5.96
N GLU A 64 0.96 0.09 5.68
CA GLU A 64 0.67 1.40 6.28
C GLU A 64 -0.74 1.90 5.91
N GLU A 65 -1.14 1.72 4.65
CA GLU A 65 -2.44 2.16 4.14
C GLU A 65 -3.61 1.26 4.57
N TYR A 66 -3.46 -0.07 4.45
CA TYR A 66 -4.55 -1.04 4.65
C TYR A 66 -4.51 -1.75 6.00
N LYS A 67 -3.40 -1.71 6.72
CA LYS A 67 -3.23 -2.32 8.06
C LYS A 67 -3.64 -3.80 8.05
N SER A 68 -4.52 -4.21 8.97
CA SER A 68 -5.04 -5.57 9.10
C SER A 68 -5.94 -6.03 7.94
N ARG A 69 -6.24 -5.14 6.98
CA ARG A 69 -7.04 -5.45 5.79
C ARG A 69 -6.20 -5.88 4.60
N TYR A 70 -4.88 -5.91 4.73
CA TYR A 70 -3.98 -6.37 3.69
C TYR A 70 -3.50 -7.79 3.98
N ALA A 71 -3.64 -8.68 3.01
CA ALA A 71 -3.11 -10.03 3.06
C ALA A 71 -2.47 -10.41 1.72
N LEU A 72 -1.45 -11.26 1.79
CA LEU A 72 -0.86 -11.89 0.62
C LEU A 72 -1.26 -13.37 0.59
N ILE A 73 -1.54 -13.90 -0.60
CA ILE A 73 -1.92 -15.30 -0.79
C ILE A 73 -1.00 -15.92 -1.84
N GLY A 74 -0.38 -17.04 -1.50
CA GLY A 74 0.45 -17.80 -2.43
C GLY A 74 0.53 -19.27 -2.06
N PRO A 75 1.21 -20.07 -2.88
CA PRO A 75 1.41 -21.50 -2.62
C PRO A 75 2.23 -21.69 -1.35
N TYR A 76 1.80 -22.59 -0.48
CA TYR A 76 2.57 -22.99 0.70
C TYR A 76 3.81 -23.79 0.27
N ASN A 77 4.99 -23.38 0.73
CA ASN A 77 6.24 -24.10 0.52
C ASN A 77 6.78 -24.62 1.85
N SER A 78 6.58 -25.90 2.15
CA SER A 78 6.98 -26.51 3.43
C SER A 78 8.48 -26.43 3.71
N GLU A 79 9.32 -26.42 2.66
CA GLU A 79 10.78 -26.40 2.79
C GLU A 79 11.31 -25.09 3.37
N THR A 80 10.70 -23.96 2.98
CA THR A 80 11.14 -22.61 3.39
C THR A 80 10.18 -21.97 4.39
N ALA A 81 9.04 -22.60 4.68
CA ALA A 81 7.99 -22.01 5.50
C ALA A 81 8.49 -21.60 6.89
N ALA A 82 9.32 -22.44 7.52
CA ALA A 82 9.85 -22.17 8.86
C ALA A 82 10.79 -20.96 8.93
N THR A 83 11.34 -20.52 7.80
CA THR A 83 12.26 -19.37 7.73
C THR A 83 11.54 -18.11 7.26
N GLU A 84 10.57 -18.23 6.35
CA GLU A 84 9.88 -17.10 5.73
C GLU A 84 8.60 -16.67 6.48
N PHE A 85 8.06 -17.53 7.36
CA PHE A 85 6.81 -17.26 8.09
C PHE A 85 6.94 -17.43 9.60
N GLU A 86 6.25 -16.55 10.31
CA GLU A 86 5.92 -16.75 11.72
C GLU A 86 4.50 -17.35 11.80
N PRO A 87 4.31 -18.50 12.47
CA PRO A 87 2.99 -19.08 12.65
C PRO A 87 2.07 -18.15 13.44
N LEU A 88 0.87 -17.92 12.91
CA LEU A 88 -0.15 -17.09 13.55
C LEU A 88 -1.43 -17.89 13.78
N THR A 89 -2.05 -17.68 14.94
CA THR A 89 -3.43 -18.15 15.17
C THR A 89 -4.38 -17.23 14.42
N PRO A 90 -5.33 -17.75 13.63
CA PRO A 90 -6.27 -16.90 12.91
C PRO A 90 -7.11 -16.03 13.86
N GLY A 91 -7.32 -14.78 13.46
CA GLY A 91 -8.13 -13.84 14.23
C GLY A 91 -9.64 -14.02 13.99
N PRO A 92 -10.50 -13.27 14.70
CA PRO A 92 -11.96 -13.41 14.61
C PRO A 92 -12.54 -13.26 13.20
N LEU A 93 -11.89 -12.47 12.34
CA LEU A 93 -12.32 -12.27 10.95
C LEU A 93 -11.85 -13.40 10.01
N THR A 94 -10.65 -13.93 10.22
CA THR A 94 -10.04 -14.92 9.31
C THR A 94 -10.39 -16.36 9.67
N GLN A 95 -10.60 -16.65 10.96
CA GLN A 95 -10.98 -17.97 11.44
C GLN A 95 -12.20 -18.56 10.70
N PRO A 96 -13.37 -17.88 10.61
CA PRO A 96 -14.54 -18.46 9.92
C PRO A 96 -14.30 -18.67 8.42
N VAL A 97 -13.41 -17.88 7.80
CA VAL A 97 -13.05 -18.06 6.38
C VAL A 97 -12.23 -19.34 6.21
N ILE A 98 -11.23 -19.55 7.08
CA ILE A 98 -10.38 -20.75 7.07
C ILE A 98 -11.21 -22.00 7.34
N ASP A 99 -12.09 -21.98 8.36
CA ASP A 99 -12.94 -23.13 8.68
C ASP A 99 -13.84 -23.53 7.51
N ASN A 100 -14.43 -22.54 6.82
CA ASN A 100 -15.23 -22.76 5.63
C ASN A 100 -14.42 -23.29 4.45
N MET A 101 -13.18 -22.81 4.26
CA MET A 101 -12.26 -23.35 3.27
C MET A 101 -11.93 -24.81 3.56
N MET A 102 -11.53 -25.13 4.79
CA MET A 102 -11.19 -26.50 5.19
C MET A 102 -12.37 -27.45 5.00
N LYS A 103 -13.57 -27.06 5.43
CA LYS A 103 -14.79 -27.85 5.22
C LYS A 103 -15.03 -28.14 3.73
N LYS A 104 -14.86 -27.14 2.87
CA LYS A 104 -15.04 -27.30 1.41
C LYS A 104 -13.97 -28.19 0.79
N VAL A 105 -12.71 -28.03 1.18
CA VAL A 105 -11.59 -28.84 0.68
C VAL A 105 -11.78 -30.32 1.05
N LEU A 106 -12.15 -30.60 2.30
CA LEU A 106 -12.48 -31.95 2.77
C LEU A 106 -13.68 -32.53 2.02
N SER A 107 -14.74 -31.73 1.80
CA SER A 107 -15.93 -32.20 1.06
C SER A 107 -15.67 -32.53 -0.41
N LYS A 108 -14.58 -32.01 -0.99
CA LYS A 108 -14.20 -32.23 -2.38
C LYS A 108 -13.14 -33.31 -2.57
N GLY A 109 -12.64 -33.93 -1.48
CA GLY A 109 -11.58 -34.93 -1.55
C GLY A 109 -10.27 -34.40 -2.14
N ILE A 110 -9.99 -33.11 -1.95
CA ILE A 110 -8.78 -32.44 -2.51
C ILE A 110 -7.58 -32.59 -1.56
N LEU A 111 -7.79 -33.02 -0.31
CA LEU A 111 -6.74 -33.39 0.62
C LEU A 111 -7.15 -34.72 1.27
N ASP A 112 -6.35 -35.76 1.00
CA ASP A 112 -6.33 -37.07 1.63
C ASP A 112 -5.53 -37.08 2.95
#